data_AF-A0A1J3HIK0-F1
#
_entry.id   AF-A0A1J3HIK0-F1
#
_cell.length_a   1.000
_cell.length_b   1.000
_cell.length_c   1.000
_cell.angle_alpha   90.00
_cell.angle_beta   90.00
_cell.angle_gamma   90.00
#
_symmetry.space_group_name_H-M   'P 1'
#
loop_
_entity.id
_entity.type
_entity.pdbx_description
1 polymer ?
#
loop_
_entity_poly.entity_id
_entity_poly.type
_entity_poly.pdbx_seq_one_letter_code
_entity_poly.pdbx_strand_id
1 'polypeptide(L)'
;HVSKEDQESVFAMLAAVLWLGNVSFTLIDNENHVEPDPDESLSTVAKLIGCNINELKLALSKRNMRVGNDTIVQKLTLSQAIDARDALAKSIYACLFDWLVEQINKSLAVGKRRTGRSISILDIYGFESFNKNSFEQFCINYANERLQ
;
A
#
# COMPACT_ATOMS: atom_id res chain seq x y z
N HIS A 1 11.58 -18.75 -10.56
CA HIS A 1 10.73 -19.66 -9.79
C HIS A 1 10.55 -19.05 -8.40
N VAL A 2 9.32 -18.75 -8.00
CA VAL A 2 9.03 -18.22 -6.64
C VAL A 2 9.07 -19.40 -5.67
N SER A 3 9.83 -19.29 -4.58
CA SER A 3 9.95 -20.38 -3.60
C SER A 3 8.67 -20.53 -2.77
N LYS A 4 8.57 -21.58 -1.95
CA LYS A 4 7.43 -21.75 -1.05
C LYS A 4 7.44 -20.69 0.05
N GLU A 5 8.62 -20.37 0.58
CA GLU A 5 8.83 -19.33 1.58
C GLU A 5 8.44 -17.94 1.05
N ASP A 6 8.78 -17.66 -0.21
CA ASP A 6 8.37 -16.43 -0.90
C ASP A 6 6.84 -16.36 -1.07
N GLN A 7 6.18 -17.48 -1.42
CA GLN A 7 4.71 -17.53 -1.53
C GLN A 7 4.03 -17.29 -0.19
N GLU A 8 4.54 -17.90 0.89
CA GLU A 8 4.06 -17.66 2.25
C GLU A 8 4.23 -16.19 2.66
N SER A 9 5.35 -15.57 2.27
CA SER A 9 5.59 -14.13 2.49
C SER A 9 4.59 -13.26 1.72
N VAL A 10 4.27 -13.60 0.46
CA VAL A 10 3.24 -12.92 -0.33
C VAL A 10 1.88 -13.02 0.36
N PHE A 11 1.49 -14.20 0.83
CA PHE A 11 0.22 -14.39 1.55
C PHE A 11 0.18 -13.63 2.87
N ALA A 12 1.30 -13.58 3.60
CA ALA A 12 1.40 -12.78 4.82
C ALA A 12 1.19 -11.29 4.55
N MET A 13 1.75 -10.74 3.48
CA MET A 13 1.54 -9.34 3.09
C MET A 13 0.10 -9.06 2.68
N LEU A 14 -0.54 -9.96 1.92
CA LEU A 14 -1.96 -9.83 1.57
C LEU A 14 -2.85 -9.90 2.82
N ALA A 15 -2.56 -10.81 3.75
CA ALA A 15 -3.25 -10.88 5.03
C ALA A 15 -3.06 -9.58 5.84
N ALA A 16 -1.86 -8.99 5.84
CA ALA A 16 -1.59 -7.73 6.53
C ALA A 16 -2.45 -6.58 5.97
N VAL A 17 -2.64 -6.51 4.66
CA VAL A 17 -3.52 -5.52 4.01
C VAL A 17 -4.98 -5.69 4.46
N LEU A 18 -5.47 -6.94 4.54
CA LEU A 18 -6.83 -7.22 5.01
C LEU A 18 -7.01 -6.88 6.50
N TRP A 19 -6.07 -7.29 7.34
CA TRP A 19 -6.08 -7.00 8.77
C TRP A 19 -5.96 -5.51 9.07
N LEU A 20 -5.19 -4.76 8.27
CA LEU A 20 -5.15 -3.29 8.36
C LEU A 20 -6.55 -2.70 8.19
N GLY A 21 -7.37 -3.22 7.28
CA GLY A 21 -8.74 -2.76 7.09
C GLY A 21 -9.65 -2.91 8.32
N ASN A 22 -9.31 -3.83 9.23
CA ASN A 22 -10.05 -4.08 10.47
C ASN A 22 -9.58 -3.21 11.66
N VAL A 23 -8.45 -2.51 11.53
CA VAL A 23 -7.93 -1.64 12.61
C VAL A 23 -8.93 -0.50 12.84
N SER A 24 -9.41 -0.44 14.08
CA SER A 24 -10.35 0.56 14.59
C SER A 24 -9.62 1.59 15.46
N PHE A 25 -10.28 2.72 15.71
CA PHE A 25 -9.69 3.86 16.39
C PHE A 25 -10.61 4.37 17.49
N THR A 26 -10.02 4.77 18.62
CA THR A 26 -10.72 5.39 19.75
C THR A 26 -10.24 6.81 20.01
N LEU A 27 -11.18 7.67 20.43
CA LEU A 27 -10.89 9.05 20.81
C LEU A 27 -10.07 9.10 22.09
N ILE A 28 -9.02 9.93 22.09
CA ILE A 28 -8.12 10.08 23.24
C ILE A 28 -8.22 11.44 23.93
N ASP A 29 -8.83 12.43 23.29
CA ASP A 29 -9.05 13.76 23.87
C ASP A 29 -10.27 14.47 23.25
N ASN A 30 -10.63 15.62 23.83
CA ASN A 30 -11.75 16.46 23.38
C ASN A 30 -11.46 17.21 22.06
N GLU A 31 -10.24 17.08 21.51
CA GLU A 31 -9.82 17.72 20.26
C GLU A 31 -10.00 16.78 19.06
N ASN A 32 -10.76 15.68 19.24
CA ASN A 32 -11.04 14.65 18.24
C ASN A 32 -9.81 13.85 17.76
N HIS A 33 -8.73 13.82 18.55
CA HIS A 33 -7.59 12.96 18.23
C HIS A 33 -7.90 11.51 18.55
N VAL A 34 -7.30 10.61 17.78
CA VAL A 34 -7.52 9.17 17.92
C VAL A 34 -6.22 8.38 18.09
N GLU A 35 -6.35 7.21 18.69
CA GLU A 35 -5.33 6.16 18.66
C GLU A 35 -5.93 4.84 18.18
N PRO A 36 -5.14 3.97 17.52
CA PRO A 36 -5.57 2.61 17.20
C PRO A 36 -5.95 1.83 18.45
N ASP A 37 -7.03 1.07 18.35
CA ASP A 37 -7.45 0.15 19.39
C ASP A 37 -6.39 -0.94 19.57
N PRO A 38 -6.00 -1.27 20.82
CA PRO A 38 -5.02 -2.33 21.10
C PRO A 38 -5.69 -3.71 21.01
N ASP A 39 -6.29 -4.00 19.85
CA ASP A 39 -7.04 -5.22 19.58
C ASP A 39 -6.20 -6.29 18.86
N GLU A 40 -6.84 -7.42 18.56
CA GLU A 40 -6.21 -8.49 17.79
C GLU A 40 -5.73 -8.00 16.42
N SER A 41 -6.49 -7.12 15.77
CA SER A 41 -6.19 -6.58 14.44
C SER A 41 -4.84 -5.87 14.44
N LEU A 42 -4.63 -4.91 15.34
CA LEU A 42 -3.37 -4.16 15.43
C LEU A 42 -2.18 -5.08 15.74
N SER A 43 -2.36 -6.04 16.66
CA SER A 43 -1.31 -6.97 17.02
C SER A 43 -0.95 -7.94 15.89
N THR A 44 -1.93 -8.35 15.10
CA THR A 44 -1.77 -9.26 13.97
C THR A 44 -1.07 -8.56 12.81
N VAL A 45 -1.46 -7.32 12.50
CA VAL A 45 -0.76 -6.50 11.49
C VAL A 45 0.71 -6.35 11.86
N ALA A 46 1.02 -5.93 13.09
CA ALA A 46 2.40 -5.72 13.54
C ALA A 46 3.27 -6.99 13.40
N LYS A 47 2.70 -8.16 13.73
CA LYS A 47 3.38 -9.46 13.54
C LYS A 47 3.61 -9.79 12.07
N LEU A 48 2.61 -9.59 11.21
CA LEU A 48 2.71 -9.91 9.78
C LEU A 48 3.72 -9.03 9.05
N ILE A 49 3.76 -7.73 9.36
CA ILE A 49 4.73 -6.79 8.76
C ILE A 49 6.08 -6.77 9.49
N GLY A 50 6.21 -7.50 10.61
CA GLY A 50 7.45 -7.65 11.35
C GLY A 50 7.92 -6.38 12.07
N CYS A 51 7.01 -5.53 12.54
CA CYS A 51 7.35 -4.28 13.25
C CYS A 51 6.90 -4.29 14.71
N ASN A 52 7.37 -3.31 15.49
CA ASN A 52 6.90 -3.13 16.85
C ASN A 52 5.46 -2.61 16.86
N ILE A 53 4.60 -3.17 17.70
CA ILE A 53 3.19 -2.74 17.82
C ILE A 53 3.06 -1.27 18.25
N ASN A 54 3.96 -0.79 19.10
CA ASN A 54 3.95 0.61 19.55
C ASN A 54 4.38 1.56 18.43
N GLU A 55 5.33 1.15 17.60
CA GLU A 55 5.74 1.94 16.43
C GLU A 55 4.60 2.04 15.41
N LEU A 56 3.91 0.93 15.15
CA LEU A 56 2.72 0.92 14.30
C LEU A 56 1.61 1.82 14.88
N LYS A 57 1.38 1.72 16.19
CA LYS A 57 0.40 2.57 16.88
C LYS A 57 0.74 4.05 16.72
N LEU A 58 2.00 4.42 16.90
CA LEU A 58 2.46 5.80 16.73
C LEU A 58 2.33 6.25 15.27
N ALA A 59 2.70 5.40 14.30
CA ALA A 59 2.60 5.71 12.88
C ALA A 59 1.15 5.96 12.42
N LEU A 60 0.17 5.28 13.03
CA LEU A 60 -1.25 5.43 12.72
C LEU A 60 -1.98 6.51 13.53
N SER A 61 -1.36 7.06 14.59
CA SER A 61 -1.98 8.08 15.46
C SER A 61 -1.25 9.42 15.47
N LYS A 62 -0.01 9.47 14.97
CA LYS A 62 0.82 10.66 15.00
C LYS A 62 1.57 10.86 13.70
N ARG A 63 1.76 12.12 13.34
CA ARG A 63 2.59 12.56 12.22
C ARG A 63 3.73 13.40 12.73
N ASN A 64 4.95 12.97 12.41
CA ASN A 64 6.16 13.75 12.65
C ASN A 64 6.36 14.70 11.46
N MET A 65 6.48 16.00 11.74
CA MET A 65 6.76 17.03 10.75
C MET A 65 8.05 17.75 11.13
N ARG A 66 8.98 17.86 10.18
CA ARG A 66 10.21 18.63 10.37
C ARG A 66 9.97 20.07 9.90
N VAL A 67 10.10 21.03 10.79
CA VAL A 67 9.97 22.46 10.49
C VAL A 67 11.29 23.13 10.87
N GLY A 68 12.11 23.45 9.87
CA GLY A 68 13.48 23.91 10.08
C GLY A 68 14.34 22.85 10.77
N ASN A 69 14.88 23.19 11.95
CA ASN A 69 15.64 22.25 12.78
C ASN A 69 14.79 21.49 13.80
N ASP A 70 13.51 21.83 13.96
CA ASP A 70 12.64 21.22 14.96
C ASP A 70 11.77 20.11 14.37
N THR A 71 11.45 19.12 15.19
CA THR A 71 10.49 18.05 14.86
C THR A 71 9.25 18.24 15.71
N ILE A 72 8.12 18.51 15.05
CA ILE A 72 6.80 18.68 15.66
C ILE A 72 6.03 17.38 15.50
N VAL A 73 5.50 16.85 16.60
CA VAL A 73 4.64 15.66 16.60
C VAL A 73 3.19 16.11 16.66
N GLN A 74 2.43 15.89 15.59
CA GLN A 74 1.01 16.19 15.53
C GLN A 74 0.20 14.90 15.72
N LYS A 75 -0.80 14.94 16.61
CA LYS A 75 -1.77 13.85 16.74
C LYS A 75 -2.77 13.89 15.58
N LEU A 76 -3.23 12.73 15.15
CA LEU A 76 -4.15 12.60 14.03
C LEU A 76 -5.61 12.60 14.49
N THR A 77 -6.48 13.24 13.72
CA THR A 77 -7.94 13.08 13.83
C THR A 77 -8.37 11.74 13.24
N LEU A 78 -9.61 11.31 13.51
CA LEU A 78 -10.15 10.06 12.96
C LEU A 78 -10.00 9.94 11.44
N SER A 79 -10.35 11.00 10.68
CA SER A 79 -10.23 11.00 9.22
C SER A 79 -8.77 10.81 8.79
N GLN A 80 -7.84 11.53 9.43
CA GLN A 80 -6.42 11.46 9.09
C GLN A 80 -5.80 10.10 9.43
N ALA A 81 -6.26 9.49 10.52
CA ALA A 81 -5.79 8.16 10.94
C ALA A 81 -6.31 7.07 9.98
N ILE A 82 -7.56 7.18 9.51
CA ILE A 82 -8.11 6.31 8.45
C ILE A 82 -7.31 6.48 7.15
N ASP A 83 -7.06 7.73 6.74
CA ASP A 83 -6.25 8.00 5.54
C ASP A 83 -4.83 7.43 5.66
N ALA A 84 -4.20 7.54 6.84
CA ALA A 84 -2.88 6.98 7.10
C ALA A 84 -2.88 5.44 7.03
N ARG A 85 -3.88 4.79 7.61
CA ARG A 85 -4.08 3.33 7.55
C ARG A 85 -4.28 2.85 6.11
N ASP A 86 -5.16 3.51 5.37
CA ASP A 86 -5.48 3.15 3.98
C ASP A 86 -4.28 3.42 3.06
N ALA A 87 -3.54 4.51 3.29
CA ALA A 87 -2.29 4.78 2.58
C ALA A 87 -1.22 3.72 2.85
N LEU A 88 -1.07 3.27 4.11
CA LEU A 88 -0.16 2.18 4.46
C LEU A 88 -0.56 0.88 3.75
N ALA A 89 -1.84 0.52 3.77
CA ALA A 89 -2.36 -0.66 3.08
C ALA A 89 -2.10 -0.61 1.56
N LYS A 90 -2.38 0.52 0.92
CA LYS A 90 -2.09 0.76 -0.51
C LYS A 90 -0.59 0.64 -0.80
N SER A 91 0.26 1.19 0.06
CA SER A 91 1.72 1.12 -0.09
C SER A 91 2.23 -0.32 0.00
N ILE A 92 1.75 -1.11 0.97
CA ILE A 92 2.15 -2.52 1.11
C ILE A 92 1.76 -3.30 -0.15
N TYR A 93 0.51 -3.13 -0.63
CA TYR A 93 0.06 -3.82 -1.84
C TYR A 93 0.84 -3.39 -3.09
N ALA A 94 1.12 -2.10 -3.24
CA ALA A 94 1.92 -1.60 -4.36
C ALA A 94 3.33 -2.19 -4.36
N CYS A 95 4.03 -2.17 -3.22
CA CYS A 95 5.36 -2.77 -3.10
C CYS A 95 5.36 -4.29 -3.36
N LEU A 96 4.33 -5.00 -2.90
CA LEU A 96 4.15 -6.42 -3.17
C LEU A 96 3.99 -6.69 -4.66
N PHE A 97 3.16 -5.90 -5.34
CA PHE A 97 2.93 -6.01 -6.77
C PHE A 97 4.20 -5.74 -7.58
N ASP A 98 4.94 -4.67 -7.25
CA ASP A 98 6.22 -4.34 -7.88
C ASP A 98 7.23 -5.49 -7.71
N TRP A 99 7.32 -6.05 -6.51
CA TRP A 99 8.18 -7.20 -6.25
C TRP A 99 7.78 -8.43 -7.08
N LEU A 100 6.48 -8.73 -7.20
CA LEU A 100 5.99 -9.84 -8.04
C LEU A 100 6.39 -9.64 -9.51
N VAL A 101 6.22 -8.42 -10.04
CA VAL A 101 6.65 -8.06 -11.40
C VAL A 101 8.16 -8.29 -11.55
N GLU A 102 8.96 -7.90 -10.56
CA GLU A 102 10.40 -8.13 -10.57
C GLU A 102 10.75 -9.64 -10.59
N GLN A 103 10.07 -10.48 -9.80
CA GLN A 103 10.30 -11.93 -9.78
C GLN A 103 9.92 -12.61 -11.11
N ILE A 104 8.84 -12.16 -11.75
CA ILE A 104 8.43 -12.62 -13.08
C ILE A 104 9.50 -12.22 -14.09
N ASN A 105 9.95 -10.96 -14.08
CA ASN A 105 10.99 -10.46 -14.98
C ASN A 105 12.32 -11.23 -14.80
N LYS A 106 12.73 -11.53 -13.57
CA LYS A 106 13.92 -12.36 -13.28
C LYS A 106 13.77 -13.77 -13.84
N SER A 107 12.57 -14.35 -13.75
CA SER A 107 12.31 -15.71 -14.25
C SER A 107 12.24 -15.78 -15.78
N LEU A 108 11.80 -14.70 -16.43
CA LEU A 108 11.73 -14.58 -17.90
C LEU A 108 13.03 -14.08 -18.53
N ALA A 109 13.98 -13.60 -17.73
CA ALA A 109 15.25 -13.06 -18.22
C ALA A 109 16.08 -14.16 -18.91
N VAL A 110 15.97 -14.24 -20.22
CA VAL A 110 16.88 -15.03 -21.05
C VAL A 110 18.24 -14.33 -21.06
N GLY A 111 19.32 -15.07 -20.79
CA GLY A 111 20.68 -14.53 -20.72
C GLY A 111 21.10 -13.68 -21.93
N LYS A 112 22.20 -12.93 -21.78
CA LYS A 112 22.77 -11.82 -22.61
C LYS A 112 22.83 -11.94 -24.16
N ARG A 113 22.14 -12.86 -24.84
CA ARG A 113 21.97 -12.82 -26.30
C ARG A 113 20.89 -11.81 -26.69
N ARG A 114 21.16 -10.53 -26.43
CA ARG A 114 20.38 -9.43 -26.98
C ARG A 114 20.64 -9.38 -28.48
N THR A 115 19.70 -9.84 -29.28
CA THR A 115 19.71 -9.73 -30.74
C THR A 115 19.41 -8.30 -31.23
N GLY A 116 19.27 -7.34 -30.31
CA GLY A 116 18.96 -5.93 -30.57
C GLY A 116 17.53 -5.66 -31.02
N ARG A 117 16.68 -6.70 -31.10
CA ARG A 117 15.28 -6.60 -31.55
C ARG A 117 14.35 -7.07 -30.44
N SER A 118 13.22 -6.39 -30.28
CA SER A 118 12.17 -6.73 -29.32
C SER A 118 10.79 -6.54 -29.96
N ILE A 119 9.85 -7.41 -29.63
CA ILE A 119 8.43 -7.25 -29.91
C ILE A 119 7.74 -7.05 -28.56
N SER A 120 7.00 -5.97 -28.42
CA SER A 120 6.26 -5.64 -27.19
C SER A 120 4.77 -5.76 -27.45
N ILE A 121 4.06 -6.40 -26.53
CA ILE A 121 2.60 -6.51 -26.55
C ILE A 121 2.07 -5.55 -25.50
N LEU A 122 1.11 -4.72 -25.88
CA LEU A 122 0.44 -3.80 -24.97
C LEU A 122 -0.96 -4.36 -24.65
N ASP A 123 -1.21 -4.60 -23.36
CA ASP A 123 -2.51 -4.99 -22.83
C ASP A 123 -2.85 -4.02 -21.69
N ILE A 124 -3.89 -3.22 -21.89
CA ILE A 124 -4.32 -2.15 -20.98
C ILE A 124 -5.84 -2.18 -20.82
N TYR A 125 -6.33 -1.58 -19.74
CA TYR A 125 -7.76 -1.38 -19.55
C TYR A 125 -8.37 -0.54 -20.68
N GLY A 126 -9.54 -0.97 -21.18
CA GLY A 126 -10.33 -0.20 -22.12
C GLY A 126 -11.03 0.99 -21.46
N PHE A 127 -11.69 1.82 -22.28
CA PHE A 127 -12.45 2.98 -21.78
C PHE A 127 -13.56 2.56 -20.79
N GLU A 128 -13.62 3.23 -19.65
CA GLU A 128 -14.57 2.96 -18.57
C GLU A 128 -15.57 4.12 -18.39
N SER A 129 -16.84 3.80 -18.15
CA SER A 129 -17.87 4.79 -17.81
C SER A 129 -18.87 4.21 -16.82
N PHE A 130 -18.72 4.59 -15.55
CA PHE A 130 -19.62 4.19 -14.47
C PHE A 130 -20.49 5.36 -14.00
N ASN A 131 -21.48 5.08 -13.14
CA ASN A 131 -22.33 6.10 -12.52
C ASN A 131 -21.53 7.10 -11.65
N LYS A 132 -20.42 6.65 -11.06
CA LYS A 132 -19.43 7.48 -10.36
C LYS A 132 -18.05 7.09 -10.87
N ASN A 133 -17.36 8.05 -11.46
CA ASN A 133 -15.99 7.88 -11.94
C ASN A 133 -15.05 8.61 -10.98
N SER A 134 -14.06 7.90 -10.44
CA SER A 134 -13.02 8.48 -9.59
C SER A 134 -11.83 8.93 -10.44
N PHE A 135 -10.75 9.37 -9.76
CA PHE A 135 -9.53 9.78 -10.43
C PHE A 135 -8.91 8.64 -11.26
N GLU A 136 -9.08 7.40 -10.81
CA GLU A 136 -8.62 6.19 -11.48
C GLU A 136 -9.25 6.03 -12.87
N GLN A 137 -10.58 6.18 -13.00
CA GLN A 137 -11.25 6.14 -14.31
C GLN A 137 -10.77 7.26 -15.24
N PHE A 138 -10.53 8.46 -14.69
CA PHE A 138 -9.96 9.55 -15.49
C PHE A 138 -8.58 9.17 -16.05
N CYS A 139 -7.69 8.61 -15.24
CA CYS A 139 -6.38 8.14 -15.70
C CYS A 139 -6.48 7.05 -16.77
N ILE A 140 -7.39 6.07 -16.59
CA ILE A 140 -7.64 5.00 -17.56
C ILE A 140 -8.13 5.57 -18.90
N ASN A 141 -9.15 6.44 -18.86
CA ASN A 141 -9.73 7.03 -20.06
C ASN A 141 -8.76 7.98 -20.76
N TYR A 142 -7.98 8.75 -20.00
CA TYR A 142 -6.94 9.60 -20.56
C TYR A 142 -5.85 8.80 -21.28
N ALA A 143 -5.42 7.67 -20.71
CA ALA A 143 -4.45 6.78 -21.37
C ALA A 143 -5.01 6.23 -22.68
N ASN A 144 -6.29 5.82 -22.69
CA ASN A 144 -6.98 5.38 -23.91
C ASN A 144 -7.03 6.50 -24.97
N GLU A 145 -7.40 7.72 -24.57
CA GLU A 145 -7.48 8.90 -25.45
C GLU A 145 -6.12 9.29 -26.05
N ARG A 146 -5.00 8.95 -25.40
CA ARG A 146 -3.65 9.20 -25.94
C ARG A 146 -3.16 8.12 -26.89
N LEU A 147 -3.74 6.91 -26.84
CA LEU A 147 -3.38 5.78 -27.70
C LEU A 147 -4.19 5.73 -29.01
N GLN A 148 -5.37 6.35 -29.02
CA GLN A 148 -6.28 6.44 -30.17
C GLN A 148 -5.83 7.52 -31.17
#